data_AF-A0A537M9T7-F1
#
_entry.id   AF-A0A537M9T7-F1
#
_cell.length_a   1.000
_cell.length_b   1.000
_cell.length_c   1.000
_cell.angle_alpha   90.00
_cell.angle_beta   90.00
_cell.angle_gamma   90.00
#
_symmetry.space_group_name_H-M   'P 1'
#
loop_
_entity.id
_entity.type
_entity.pdbx_description
1 polymer ?
#
loop_
_entity_poly.entity_id
_entity_poly.type
_entity_poly.pdbx_seq_one_letter_code
_entity_poly.pdbx_strand_id
1 'polypeptide(L)' 'HPSYTRPAVFRGRAVPEVLLSGHHEAIRRWRAREALRRTLLRRPDLIDEAALDAEARAFLTELRNRDG' A
#
# COMPACT_ATOMS: atom_id res chain seq x y z
N HIS A 1 -5.82 6.84 -3.04
CA HIS A 1 -4.35 6.67 -3.15
C HIS A 1 -3.65 7.87 -2.54
N PRO A 2 -2.56 7.72 -1.75
CA PRO A 2 -1.78 8.85 -1.27
C PRO A 2 -1.07 9.59 -2.42
N SER A 3 -1.21 10.92 -2.47
CA SER A 3 -0.51 11.76 -3.46
C SER A 3 0.78 12.31 -2.85
N TYR A 4 1.90 12.13 -3.54
CA TYR A 4 3.20 12.67 -3.14
C TYR A 4 3.63 13.74 -4.14
N THR A 5 4.09 14.86 -3.63
CA THR A 5 4.66 15.97 -4.41
C THR A 5 6.04 16.31 -3.86
N ARG A 6 6.87 16.97 -4.68
CA ARG A 6 8.17 17.46 -4.23
C ARG A 6 7.98 18.44 -3.04
N PRO A 7 8.91 18.49 -2.08
CA PRO A 7 10.21 17.78 -2.01
C PRO A 7 10.13 16.32 -1.54
N ALA A 8 11.17 15.51 -1.82
CA ALA A 8 11.21 14.08 -1.51
C ALA A 8 11.18 13.76 0.00
N VAL A 9 11.52 14.73 0.85
CA VAL A 9 11.32 14.66 2.30
C VAL A 9 10.53 15.89 2.71
N PHE A 10 9.37 15.68 3.31
CA PHE A 10 8.54 16.77 3.82
C PHE A 10 8.14 16.50 5.26
N ARG A 11 8.45 17.44 6.17
CA ARG A 11 8.19 17.33 7.62
C ARG A 11 8.72 16.02 8.24
N GLY A 12 9.93 15.60 7.84
CA GLY A 12 10.56 14.36 8.32
C GLY A 12 9.98 13.06 7.75
N ARG A 13 9.02 13.14 6.81
CA ARG A 13 8.48 11.98 6.10
C ARG A 13 9.10 11.90 4.71
N ALA A 14 9.83 10.84 4.44
CA ALA A 14 10.39 10.56 3.12
C ALA A 14 9.33 9.96 2.19
N VAL A 15 9.41 10.31 0.91
CA VAL A 15 8.69 9.61 -0.16
C VAL A 15 9.23 8.18 -0.24
N PRO A 16 8.36 7.15 -0.29
CA PRO A 16 8.78 5.77 -0.46
C PRO A 16 9.71 5.59 -1.67
N GLU A 17 10.81 4.86 -1.49
CA GLU A 17 11.81 4.63 -2.55
C GLU A 17 11.21 4.03 -3.83
N VAL A 18 10.18 3.19 -3.69
CA VAL A 18 9.44 2.61 -4.82
C VAL A 18 8.77 3.67 -5.72
N LEU A 19 8.44 4.85 -5.17
CA LEU A 19 7.93 5.97 -5.95
C LEU A 19 9.04 6.81 -6.59
N LEU A 20 10.29 6.65 -6.14
CA LEU A 20 11.47 7.34 -6.67
C LEU A 20 12.18 6.53 -7.77
N SER A 21 11.99 5.21 -7.81
CA SER A 21 12.70 4.31 -8.74
C SER A 21 12.19 4.34 -10.18
N GLY A 22 11.06 4.99 -10.46
CA GLY A 22 10.48 5.07 -11.81
C GLY A 22 9.93 3.74 -12.36
N HIS A 23 9.92 2.67 -11.56
CA HIS A 23 9.37 1.38 -12.00
C HIS A 23 7.84 1.39 -11.91
N HIS A 24 7.18 1.66 -13.04
CA HIS A 24 5.72 1.83 -13.11
C HIS A 24 4.94 0.63 -12.55
N GLU A 25 5.42 -0.59 -12.77
CA GLU A 25 4.79 -1.79 -12.22
C GLU A 25 4.93 -1.88 -10.70
N ALA A 26 6.14 -1.64 -10.18
CA ALA A 26 6.38 -1.61 -8.74
C ALA A 26 5.54 -0.52 -8.06
N ILE A 27 5.42 0.65 -8.70
CA ILE A 27 4.54 1.73 -8.26
C ILE A 27 3.10 1.23 -8.22
N ARG A 28 2.55 0.66 -9.31
CA ARG A 28 1.16 0.15 -9.35
C ARG A 28 0.90 -0.86 -8.23
N ARG A 29 1.80 -1.84 -8.04
CA ARG A 29 1.69 -2.82 -6.96
C ARG A 29 1.71 -2.14 -5.60
N TRP A 30 2.63 -1.20 -5.38
CA TRP A 30 2.68 -0.43 -4.13
C TRP A 30 1.40 0.38 -3.89
N ARG A 31 0.83 1.02 -4.93
CA ARG A 31 -0.43 1.78 -4.82
C ARG A 31 -1.59 0.88 -4.38
N ALA A 32 -1.68 -0.32 -4.95
CA ALA A 32 -2.72 -1.30 -4.62
C ALA A 32 -2.55 -1.81 -3.19
N ARG A 33 -1.32 -2.14 -2.81
CA ARG A 33 -0.94 -2.56 -1.46
C ARG A 33 -1.28 -1.51 -0.40
N GLU A 34 -0.96 -0.24 -0.64
CA GLU A 34 -1.30 0.85 0.28
C GLU A 34 -2.81 1.09 0.38
N ALA A 35 -3.55 0.91 -0.72
CA ALA A 35 -5.01 0.98 -0.68
C ALA A 35 -5.57 -0.13 0.22
N LEU A 36 -5.13 -1.38 0.04
CA LEU A 36 -5.51 -2.52 0.88
C LEU A 36 -5.14 -2.30 2.34
N ARG A 37 -3.92 -1.85 2.63
CA ARG A 37 -3.49 -1.53 3.99
C ARG A 37 -4.41 -0.50 4.65
N ARG A 38 -4.71 0.58 3.95
CA ARG A 38 -5.58 1.66 4.46
C ARG A 38 -7.02 1.18 4.66
N THR A 39 -7.51 0.31 3.78
CA THR A 39 -8.81 -0.34 3.94
C THR A 39 -8.79 -1.25 5.17
N LEU A 40 -7.78 -2.11 5.34
CA LEU A 40 -7.65 -2.98 6.51
C LEU A 40 -7.65 -2.20 7.83
N LEU A 41 -6.93 -1.08 7.89
CA LEU A 41 -6.83 -0.25 9.10
C LEU A 41 -8.11 0.54 9.44
N ARG A 42 -8.95 0.85 8.45
CA ARG A 42 -10.13 1.73 8.64
C ARG A 42 -11.47 1.01 8.52
N ARG A 43 -11.53 0.02 7.64
CA ARG A 43 -12.72 -0.71 7.17
C ARG A 43 -12.30 -2.15 6.80
N PRO A 44 -11.83 -2.96 7.76
CA PRO A 44 -11.44 -4.35 7.50
C PRO A 44 -12.59 -5.20 6.95
N ASP A 45 -13.83 -4.83 7.27
CA ASP A 45 -15.06 -5.46 6.77
C ASP A 45 -15.16 -5.41 5.23
N LEU A 46 -14.71 -4.33 4.58
CA LEU A 46 -14.69 -4.23 3.11
C LEU A 46 -13.69 -5.19 2.47
N ILE A 47 -12.69 -5.67 3.21
CA ILE A 47 -11.70 -6.63 2.71
C ILE A 47 -12.26 -8.05 2.77
N ASP A 48 -13.03 -8.37 3.80
CA ASP A 48 -13.64 -9.68 3.96
C ASP A 48 -14.77 -9.90 2.94
N GLU A 49 -15.49 -8.83 2.58
CA GLU A 49 -16.54 -8.85 1.55
C GLU A 49 -16.00 -8.73 0.11
N ALA A 50 -14.77 -8.21 -0.06
CA ALA A 50 -14.19 -8.04 -1.39
C ALA A 50 -13.66 -9.36 -1.98
N ALA A 51 -14.02 -9.62 -3.24
CA ALA A 51 -13.37 -10.66 -4.04
C ALA A 51 -11.95 -10.21 -4.43
N LEU A 52 -11.00 -10.45 -3.53
CA LEU A 52 -9.58 -10.17 -3.75
C LEU A 52 -8.90 -11.27 -4.55
N ASP A 53 -7.99 -10.88 -5.43
CA ASP A 53 -7.12 -11.81 -6.13
C ASP A 53 -6.07 -12.45 -5.19
N ALA A 54 -5.39 -13.48 -5.69
CA ALA A 54 -4.40 -14.21 -4.91
C ALA A 54 -3.23 -13.32 -4.44
N GLU A 55 -2.83 -12.33 -5.24
CA GLU A 55 -1.73 -11.40 -4.87
C GLU A 55 -2.16 -10.48 -3.72
N ALA A 56 -3.37 -9.92 -3.76
CA ALA A 56 -3.93 -9.10 -2.72
C ALA A 56 -4.13 -9.90 -1.41
N ARG A 57 -4.61 -11.15 -1.50
CA ARG A 57 -4.77 -12.04 -0.34
C ARG A 57 -3.42 -12.37 0.32
N ALA A 58 -2.41 -12.66 -0.50
CA ALA A 58 -1.05 -12.92 -0.03
C ALA A 58 -0.45 -11.68 0.66
N PHE A 59 -0.63 -10.50 0.05
CA PHE A 59 -0.18 -9.25 0.62
C PHE A 59 -0.84 -8.93 1.97
N LEU A 60 -2.15 -9.14 2.10
CA LEU A 60 -2.86 -8.94 3.37
C LEU A 60 -2.35 -9.87 4.47
N THR A 61 -2.05 -11.12 4.11
CA THR A 61 -1.44 -12.09 5.04
C THR A 61 -0.06 -11.61 5.48
N GLU A 62 0.79 -11.16 4.54
CA GLU A 62 2.11 -10.59 4.87
C GLU A 62 1.97 -9.38 5.81
N LEU A 63 1.00 -8.51 5.55
CA LEU A 63 0.79 -7.30 6.34
C LEU A 63 0.36 -7.63 7.78
N ARG A 64 -0.56 -8.59 7.96
CA ARG A 64 -0.97 -9.08 9.29
C ARG A 64 0.19 -9.69 10.07
N ASN A 65 1.15 -10.32 9.39
CA ASN A 65 2.32 -10.92 10.02
C ASN A 65 3.43 -9.90 10.38
N ARG A 66 3.47 -8.73 9.74
CA ARG A 66 4.44 -7.66 10.05
C ARG A 66 3.99 -6.73 11.17
N ASP A 67 2.69 -6.56 11.33
CA ASP A 67 2.08 -5.66 12.32
C ASP A 67 1.77 -6.38 13.66
N GLY A 68 2.21 -7.64 13.85
CA GLY A 68 2.11 -8.42 15.09
C GLY A 68 3.46 -8.74 15.70
#